data_AF-A0A9N9HDJ6-F1
#
_entry.id   AF-A0A9N9HDJ6-F1
#
_cell.length_a   1.000
_cell.length_b   1.000
_cell.length_c   1.000
_cell.angle_alpha   90.00
_cell.angle_beta   90.00
_cell.angle_gamma   90.00
#
_symmetry.space_group_name_H-M   'P 1'
#
loop_
_entity.id
_entity.type
_entity.pdbx_description
1 polymer ?
#
loop_
_entity_poly.entity_id
_entity_poly.type
_entity_poly.pdbx_seq_one_letter_code
_entity_poly.pdbx_strand_id
1 'polypeptide(L)'
;VYDCYNEWMANEVHQLTPAGHIQKTSYATVAQWVKESWDNVDSNLIRKAFKCCGILVNMDGTEDELVFDYEGLVKENSEKFWL
;
A
#
# COMPACT_ATOMS: atom_id res chain seq x y z
N VAL A 1 -3.78 -3.66 -3.45
CA VAL A 1 -3.66 -4.11 -4.86
C VAL A 1 -3.56 -5.61 -4.89
N TYR A 2 -2.65 -6.19 -4.09
CA TYR A 2 -2.54 -7.63 -3.92
C TYR A 2 -3.88 -8.26 -3.51
N ASP A 3 -4.56 -7.71 -2.50
CA ASP A 3 -5.85 -8.24 -2.04
C ASP A 3 -6.93 -8.14 -3.13
N CYS A 4 -7.08 -6.97 -3.76
CA CYS A 4 -8.01 -6.78 -4.88
C CYS A 4 -7.72 -7.71 -6.06
N TYR A 5 -6.45 -7.98 -6.35
CA TYR A 5 -6.04 -8.92 -7.40
C TYR A 5 -6.39 -10.35 -7.03
N ASN A 6 -6.15 -10.76 -5.78
CA ASN A 6 -6.48 -12.11 -5.31
C ASN A 6 -7.99 -12.33 -5.30
N GLU A 7 -8.77 -11.34 -4.85
CA GLU A 7 -10.23 -11.36 -4.92
C GLU A 7 -10.70 -11.45 -6.38
N TRP A 8 -10.12 -10.64 -7.27
CA TRP A 8 -10.41 -10.73 -8.70
C TRP A 8 -10.12 -12.12 -9.26
N MET A 9 -8.93 -12.68 -8.97
CA MET A 9 -8.54 -14.02 -9.41
C MET A 9 -9.42 -15.13 -8.86
N ALA A 10 -9.91 -14.98 -7.61
CA ALA A 10 -10.77 -15.96 -6.96
C ALA A 10 -12.21 -15.96 -7.50
N ASN A 11 -12.62 -14.93 -8.24
CA ASN A 11 -13.93 -14.93 -8.89
C ASN A 11 -14.08 -16.09 -9.87
N GLU A 12 -15.24 -16.74 -9.86
CA GLU A 12 -15.52 -17.91 -10.71
C GLU A 12 -15.80 -17.52 -12.18
N VAL A 13 -16.12 -16.25 -12.42
CA VAL A 13 -16.50 -15.75 -13.75
C VAL A 13 -15.43 -14.80 -14.27
N HIS A 14 -14.73 -15.26 -15.30
CA HIS A 14 -13.74 -14.47 -16.04
C HIS A 14 -14.09 -14.39 -17.51
N GLN A 15 -13.81 -13.24 -18.12
CA GLN A 15 -13.79 -13.16 -19.58
C GLN A 15 -12.59 -13.96 -20.08
N LEU A 16 -12.80 -14.76 -21.12
CA LEU A 16 -11.74 -15.53 -21.75
C LEU A 16 -11.34 -14.90 -23.08
N THR A 17 -10.05 -14.93 -23.38
CA THR A 17 -9.52 -14.66 -24.71
C THR A 17 -10.03 -15.73 -25.71
N PRO A 18 -10.00 -15.46 -27.03
CA PRO A 18 -10.34 -16.48 -28.03
C PRO A 18 -9.53 -17.78 -27.93
N ALA A 19 -8.33 -17.73 -27.32
CA ALA A 19 -7.49 -18.88 -27.05
C ALA A 19 -7.86 -19.66 -25.76
N GLY A 20 -8.91 -19.22 -25.03
CA GLY A 20 -9.40 -19.87 -23.81
C GLY A 20 -8.68 -19.47 -22.53
N HIS A 21 -7.73 -18.53 -22.56
CA HIS A 21 -7.07 -18.02 -21.35
C HIS A 21 -7.88 -16.91 -20.69
N ILE A 22 -7.82 -16.78 -19.37
CA ILE A 22 -8.37 -15.64 -18.63
C ILE A 22 -7.84 -14.33 -19.24
N GLN A 23 -8.75 -13.46 -19.61
CA GLN A 23 -8.44 -12.14 -20.10
C GLN A 23 -7.95 -11.26 -18.95
N LYS A 24 -6.86 -10.53 -19.19
CA LYS A 24 -6.35 -9.55 -18.23
C LYS A 24 -7.41 -8.47 -17.98
N THR A 25 -7.55 -8.08 -16.72
CA THR A 25 -8.35 -6.90 -16.37
C THR A 25 -7.80 -5.63 -17.03
N SER A 26 -8.65 -4.61 -17.16
CA SER A 26 -8.26 -3.35 -17.80
C SER A 26 -7.26 -2.56 -16.95
N TYR A 27 -6.44 -1.71 -17.59
CA TYR A 27 -5.57 -0.79 -16.85
C TYR A 27 -6.34 0.18 -15.95
N ALA A 28 -7.55 0.58 -16.36
CA ALA A 28 -8.40 1.43 -15.55
C ALA A 28 -8.80 0.74 -14.23
N THR A 29 -9.12 -0.56 -14.29
CA THR A 29 -9.42 -1.37 -13.11
C THR A 29 -8.20 -1.50 -12.19
N VAL A 30 -7.01 -1.77 -12.74
CA VAL A 30 -5.78 -1.82 -11.94
C VAL A 30 -5.49 -0.47 -11.27
N ALA A 31 -5.64 0.64 -12.00
CA ALA A 31 -5.45 1.98 -11.47
C ALA A 31 -6.43 2.29 -10.32
N GLN A 32 -7.68 1.82 -10.44
CA GLN A 32 -8.67 1.93 -9.37
C GLN A 32 -8.24 1.15 -8.12
N TRP A 33 -7.77 -0.09 -8.26
CA TRP A 33 -7.25 -0.86 -7.12
C TRP A 33 -6.05 -0.18 -6.46
N VAL A 34 -5.14 0.39 -7.24
CA VAL A 34 -4.00 1.16 -6.72
C VAL A 34 -4.51 2.34 -5.89
N LYS A 35 -5.45 3.11 -6.44
CA LYS A 35 -6.07 4.25 -5.74
C LYS A 35 -6.72 3.82 -4.43
N GLU A 36 -7.60 2.84 -4.46
CA GLU A 36 -8.30 2.33 -3.26
C GLU A 36 -7.34 1.80 -2.20
N SER A 37 -6.25 1.15 -2.64
CA SER A 37 -5.22 0.67 -1.72
C SER A 37 -4.50 1.83 -1.03
N TRP A 38 -4.17 2.89 -1.76
CA TRP A 38 -3.55 4.08 -1.19
C TRP A 38 -4.51 4.87 -0.30
N ASP A 39 -5.79 4.95 -0.64
CA ASP A 39 -6.82 5.58 0.19
C ASP A 39 -6.97 4.88 1.55
N ASN A 40 -6.70 3.58 1.61
CA ASN A 40 -6.72 2.79 2.86
C ASN A 40 -5.44 2.93 3.70
N VAL A 41 -4.36 3.51 3.17
CA VAL A 41 -3.13 3.73 3.94
C VAL A 41 -3.30 4.95 4.84
N ASP A 42 -3.02 4.80 6.14
CA ASP A 42 -3.06 5.92 7.08
C ASP A 42 -2.05 7.00 6.69
N SER A 43 -2.54 8.22 6.49
CA SER A 43 -1.71 9.40 6.21
C SER A 43 -0.61 9.65 7.25
N ASN A 44 -0.81 9.26 8.52
CA ASN A 44 0.21 9.35 9.56
C ASN A 44 1.34 8.35 9.33
N LEU A 45 1.03 7.14 8.86
CA LEU A 45 2.04 6.15 8.49
C LEU A 45 2.89 6.66 7.33
N ILE A 46 2.25 7.28 6.33
CA ILE A 46 2.95 7.91 5.22
C ILE A 46 3.89 8.99 5.75
N ARG A 47 3.40 9.95 6.55
CA ARG A 47 4.24 11.02 7.13
C ARG A 47 5.43 10.49 7.91
N LYS A 48 5.22 9.45 8.74
CA LYS A 48 6.31 8.81 9.50
C LYS A 48 7.33 8.12 8.61
N ALA A 49 6.90 7.42 7.57
CA ALA A 49 7.81 6.82 6.60
C ALA A 49 8.69 7.89 5.90
N PHE A 50 8.11 9.03 5.54
CA PHE A 50 8.87 10.15 4.96
C PHE A 50 9.88 10.75 5.96
N LYS A 51 9.54 10.81 7.25
CA LYS A 51 10.48 11.22 8.32
C LYS A 51 11.59 10.18 8.54
N CYS A 52 11.25 8.89 8.56
CA CYS A 52 12.20 7.79 8.67
C CYS A 52 13.22 7.79 7.52
N CYS A 53 12.79 8.14 6.31
CA CYS A 53 13.68 8.35 5.16
C CYS A 53 14.45 9.69 5.17
N GLY A 54 14.26 10.55 6.17
CA GLY A 54 14.91 11.86 6.24
C GLY A 54 14.36 12.90 5.25
N ILE A 55 13.22 12.65 4.61
CA ILE A 55 12.66 13.51 3.56
C ILE A 55 11.85 14.68 4.17
N LEU A 56 11.15 14.43 5.28
CA LEU A 56 10.26 15.39 5.95
C LEU A 56 10.74 15.74 7.38
N VAL A 57 12.04 15.76 7.61
CA VAL A 57 12.64 15.98 8.93
C VAL A 57 13.06 17.44 9.08
N ASN A 58 12.87 18.00 10.28
CA ASN A 58 13.36 19.34 10.59
C ASN A 58 14.90 19.40 10.56
N MET A 59 15.45 20.46 9.95
CA MET A 59 16.91 20.65 9.88
C MET A 59 17.54 21.14 11.19
N ASP A 60 16.75 21.42 12.22
CA ASP A 60 17.23 21.87 13.52
C ASP A 60 17.66 20.71 14.45
N GLY A 61 17.59 19.47 13.96
CA GLY A 61 17.98 18.27 14.69
C GLY A 61 16.95 17.80 15.73
N THR A 62 15.77 18.42 15.80
CA THR A 62 14.71 18.04 16.76
C THR A 62 14.01 16.73 16.43
N GLU A 63 14.28 16.16 15.26
CA GLU A 63 13.63 14.97 14.72
C GLU A 63 14.66 13.93 14.22
N ASP A 64 15.93 14.08 14.61
CA ASP A 64 17.01 13.18 14.19
C ASP A 64 16.76 11.74 14.65
N GLU A 65 16.08 11.56 15.79
CA GLU A 65 15.68 10.25 16.32
C GLU A 65 14.64 9.53 15.46
N LEU A 66 13.93 10.26 14.59
CA LEU A 66 12.94 9.68 13.68
C LEU A 66 13.60 9.11 12.42
N VAL A 67 14.80 9.57 12.06
CA VAL A 67 15.52 9.11 10.87
C VAL A 67 16.03 7.68 11.09
N PHE A 68 15.77 6.79 10.13
CA PHE A 68 16.08 5.36 10.22
C PHE A 68 15.41 4.61 11.38
N ASP A 69 14.39 5.19 12.03
CA ASP A 69 13.55 4.48 13.01
C ASP A 69 12.56 3.53 12.32
N TYR A 70 13.10 2.46 11.75
CA TYR A 70 12.30 1.41 11.11
C TYR A 70 11.52 0.59 12.15
N GLU A 71 12.04 0.48 13.38
CA GLU A 71 11.35 -0.26 14.44
C GLU A 71 10.09 0.46 14.92
N GLY A 72 10.16 1.77 15.17
CA GLY A 72 9.01 2.59 15.54
C GLY A 72 7.95 2.60 14.43
N LEU A 73 8.38 2.66 13.16
CA LEU A 73 7.49 2.60 12.01
C LEU A 73 6.72 1.26 11.92
N VAL A 74 7.37 0.14 12.24
CA VAL A 74 6.75 -1.19 12.16
C VAL A 74 5.86 -1.50 13.36
N LYS A 75 6.27 -1.12 14.58
CA LYS A 75 5.53 -1.43 15.82
C LYS A 75 4.11 -0.85 15.80
N GLU A 76 3.94 0.43 15.46
CA GLU A 76 2.62 1.07 15.37
C GLU A 76 1.74 0.55 14.23
N ASN A 77 2.35 0.09 13.14
CA ASN A 77 1.57 -0.47 12.02
C ASN A 77 1.06 -1.89 12.34
N SER A 78 1.82 -2.65 13.14
CA SER A 78 1.45 -4.03 13.52
C SER A 78 0.21 -4.09 14.45
N GLU A 79 -0.05 -3.04 15.22
CA GLU A 79 -1.23 -2.94 16.10
C GLU A 79 -2.54 -2.69 15.34
N LYS A 80 -2.47 -2.23 14.07
CA LYS A 80 -3.64 -2.00 13.21
C LYS A 80 -4.04 -3.18 12.33
N PHE A 81 -3.20 -4.21 12.22
CA PHE A 81 -3.49 -5.40 11.39
C PHE A 81 -4.20 -6.52 12.17
N TRP A 82 -4.33 -6.41 13.49
CA TRP A 82 -4.97 -7.42 14.36
C TRP A 82 -6.23 -6.94 15.11
N LEU A 83 -6.80 -5.80 14.71
CA LEU A 83 -8.13 -5.31 15.13
C LEU A 83 -8.96 -5.02 13.89
#